data_AF-A0A352UKK4-F1
#
_entry.id   AF-A0A352UKK4-F1
#
_cell.length_a   1.000
_cell.length_b   1.000
_cell.length_c   1.000
_cell.angle_alpha   90.00
_cell.angle_beta   90.00
_cell.angle_gamma   90.00
#
_symmetry.space_group_name_H-M   'P 1'
#
loop_
_entity.id
_entity.type
_entity.pdbx_description
1 polymer ?
#
loop_
_entity_poly.entity_id
_entity_poly.type
_entity_poly.pdbx_seq_one_letter_code
_entity_poly.pdbx_strand_id
1 'polypeptide(L)'
;MKTKAIARFAILTALALVLGYVESFIPVVPMVPGIKLGLSNTVLLYAVYMASPLESALLMICKVVLSGLLFSGFSAMLYSLAGGVLSLVVMLILVRVPKVGVIGVSACGAICHNIGQIAVASLMLGVGAVWAYFPILVVSGLVMGPVTGLVAKSVFSALEKRGTEVHINPKTFSESKVADILIIIVMVAVSGVVWLTMSSNGLDFNKAHDAVTSGNEAKYYLEVVENNEVLYEIPMTDYGTYTIKNKYTNGENSFVIDESGAHMESANCPDKVCVHEGTIAPGDIIPVTCLPNLLSLQVIEASAVPDDFDLADQNYEAIRAS
;
A
#
# COMPACT_ATOMS: atom_id res chain seq x y z
N MET A 1 17.67 30.67 4.73
CA MET A 1 18.66 29.63 4.36
C MET A 1 19.81 30.29 3.60
N LYS A 2 21.07 29.86 3.82
CA LYS A 2 22.22 30.35 3.01
C LYS A 2 22.07 29.84 1.56
N THR A 3 22.50 30.58 0.55
CA THR A 3 22.39 30.21 -0.89
C THR A 3 22.90 28.80 -1.21
N LYS A 4 24.02 28.38 -0.59
CA LYS A 4 24.55 27.01 -0.73
C LYS A 4 23.59 25.92 -0.23
N ALA A 5 22.80 26.18 0.82
CA ALA A 5 21.83 25.23 1.35
C ALA A 5 20.65 25.05 0.39
N ILE A 6 20.18 26.14 -0.22
CA ILE A 6 19.11 26.12 -1.23
C ILE A 6 19.55 25.31 -2.46
N ALA A 7 20.77 25.52 -2.94
CA ALA A 7 21.31 24.75 -4.08
C ALA A 7 21.41 23.24 -3.77
N ARG A 8 21.90 22.88 -2.57
CA ARG A 8 21.94 21.48 -2.12
C ARG A 8 20.55 20.87 -2.05
N PHE A 9 19.59 21.61 -1.49
CA PHE A 9 18.19 21.18 -1.39
C PHE A 9 17.56 20.95 -2.77
N ALA A 10 17.79 21.85 -3.72
CA ALA A 10 17.28 21.71 -5.09
C ALA A 10 17.86 20.47 -5.79
N ILE A 11 19.17 20.22 -5.64
CA ILE A 11 19.82 19.03 -6.20
C ILE A 11 19.27 17.74 -5.57
N LEU A 12 19.10 17.72 -4.24
CA LEU A 12 18.54 16.55 -3.55
C LEU A 12 17.08 16.29 -3.94
N THR A 13 16.27 17.33 -4.07
CA THR A 13 14.88 17.20 -4.53
C THR A 13 14.84 16.69 -5.98
N ALA A 14 15.68 17.23 -6.87
CA ALA A 14 15.77 16.75 -8.25
C ALA A 14 16.20 15.28 -8.33
N LEU A 15 17.20 14.89 -7.53
CA LEU A 15 17.64 13.50 -7.44
C LEU A 15 16.52 12.58 -6.94
N ALA A 16 15.78 13.00 -5.91
CA ALA A 16 14.65 12.25 -5.39
C ALA A 16 13.55 12.06 -6.45
N LEU A 17 13.27 13.07 -7.26
CA LEU A 17 12.29 12.98 -8.36
C LEU A 17 12.76 12.05 -9.47
N VAL A 18 14.02 12.17 -9.92
CA VAL A 18 14.57 11.31 -10.98
C VAL A 18 14.59 9.85 -10.53
N LEU A 19 15.03 9.57 -9.31
CA LEU A 19 15.02 8.20 -8.78
C LEU A 19 13.59 7.66 -8.61
N GLY A 20 12.64 8.49 -8.21
CA GLY A 20 11.23 8.10 -8.13
C GLY A 20 10.60 7.84 -9.50
N TYR A 21 10.99 8.61 -10.51
CA TYR A 21 10.57 8.38 -11.89
C TYR A 21 11.15 7.09 -12.46
N VAL A 22 12.47 6.84 -12.27
CA VAL A 22 13.10 5.58 -12.68
C VAL A 22 12.47 4.37 -11.98
N GLU A 23 12.18 4.50 -10.69
CA GLU A 23 11.51 3.48 -9.89
C GLU A 23 10.12 3.10 -10.44
N SER A 24 9.41 4.03 -11.09
CA SER A 24 8.12 3.74 -11.70
C SER A 24 8.19 2.75 -12.88
N PHE A 25 9.37 2.56 -13.47
CA PHE A 25 9.59 1.57 -14.54
C PHE A 25 10.02 0.19 -14.03
N ILE A 26 10.25 0.02 -12.72
CA ILE A 26 10.76 -1.23 -12.15
C ILE A 26 9.64 -1.87 -11.30
N PRO A 27 8.81 -2.75 -11.89
CA PRO A 27 7.82 -3.50 -11.12
C PRO A 27 8.52 -4.57 -10.28
N VAL A 28 8.76 -4.27 -9.01
CA VAL A 28 9.50 -5.16 -8.09
C VAL A 28 8.70 -6.43 -7.77
N VAL A 29 7.38 -6.28 -7.66
CA VAL A 29 6.45 -7.38 -7.43
C VAL A 29 5.24 -7.14 -8.34
N PRO A 30 5.17 -7.80 -9.52
CA PRO A 30 4.10 -7.56 -10.48
C PRO A 30 2.69 -7.85 -9.93
N MET A 31 2.61 -8.73 -8.93
CA MET A 31 1.36 -9.22 -8.32
C MET A 31 0.87 -8.38 -7.13
N VAL A 32 1.63 -7.38 -6.66
CA VAL A 32 1.26 -6.64 -5.44
C VAL A 32 1.37 -5.13 -5.67
N PRO A 33 0.25 -4.47 -6.00
CA PRO A 33 0.18 -3.02 -6.15
C PRO A 33 0.68 -2.28 -4.90
N GLY A 34 1.42 -1.19 -5.13
CA GLY A 34 1.92 -0.32 -4.05
C GLY A 34 3.32 -0.66 -3.50
N ILE A 35 3.87 -1.84 -3.78
CA ILE A 35 5.25 -2.17 -3.40
C ILE A 35 6.25 -1.51 -4.36
N LYS A 36 7.13 -0.66 -3.81
CA LYS A 36 8.23 0.00 -4.53
C LYS A 36 9.56 -0.28 -3.84
N LEU A 37 10.68 -0.06 -4.55
CA LEU A 37 12.04 -0.26 -4.00
C LEU A 37 12.38 0.72 -2.86
N GLY A 38 11.76 1.89 -2.82
CA GLY A 38 12.14 3.01 -1.98
C GLY A 38 13.36 3.79 -2.47
N LEU A 39 13.68 3.79 -3.77
CA LEU A 39 14.86 4.50 -4.30
C LEU A 39 14.80 6.00 -3.98
N SER A 40 13.65 6.63 -4.24
CA SER A 40 13.45 8.03 -3.91
C SER A 40 13.45 8.30 -2.40
N ASN A 41 13.09 7.31 -1.56
CA ASN A 41 13.13 7.42 -0.10
C ASN A 41 14.56 7.32 0.46
N THR A 42 15.50 6.75 -0.28
CA THR A 42 16.92 6.74 0.08
C THR A 42 17.50 8.15 0.15
N VAL A 43 17.07 9.06 -0.74
CA VAL A 43 17.47 10.48 -0.71
C VAL A 43 16.88 11.21 0.50
N LEU A 44 15.65 10.89 0.88
CA LEU A 44 15.04 11.42 2.10
C LEU A 44 15.78 10.94 3.35
N LEU A 45 16.12 9.65 3.41
CA LEU A 45 16.92 9.09 4.50
C LEU A 45 18.28 9.81 4.60
N TYR A 46 18.93 10.05 3.46
CA TYR A 46 20.17 10.85 3.42
C TYR A 46 19.97 12.27 3.98
N ALA A 47 18.89 12.95 3.60
CA ALA A 47 18.57 14.28 4.09
C ALA A 47 18.31 14.30 5.61
N VAL A 48 17.64 13.28 6.17
CA VAL A 48 17.38 13.17 7.61
C VAL A 48 18.66 13.19 8.45
N TYR A 49 19.77 12.65 7.94
CA TYR A 49 21.05 12.61 8.65
C TYR A 49 21.95 13.84 8.42
N MET A 50 21.71 14.60 7.36
CA MET A 50 22.61 15.68 6.93
C MET A 50 22.03 17.08 6.97
N ALA A 51 20.71 17.18 6.93
CA ALA A 51 19.97 18.42 6.88
C ALA A 51 19.21 18.62 8.19
N SER A 52 18.72 19.84 8.41
CA SER A 52 17.83 20.11 9.54
C SER A 52 16.49 19.36 9.37
N PRO A 53 15.75 19.10 10.48
CA PRO A 53 14.43 18.47 10.40
C PRO A 53 13.46 19.21 9.46
N LEU A 54 13.55 20.54 9.43
CA LEU A 54 12.75 21.37 8.54
C LEU A 54 13.11 21.16 7.06
N GLU A 55 14.39 21.12 6.73
CA GLU A 55 14.84 20.85 5.36
C GLU A 55 14.45 19.44 4.88
N SER A 56 14.50 18.45 5.78
CA SER A 56 14.05 17.08 5.46
C SER A 56 12.53 17.03 5.22
N ALA A 57 11.75 17.76 6.02
CA ALA A 57 10.31 17.88 5.82
C ALA A 57 9.96 18.59 4.51
N LEU A 58 10.65 19.69 4.20
CA LEU A 58 10.48 20.38 2.93
C LEU A 58 10.83 19.48 1.74
N LEU A 59 11.88 18.66 1.84
CA LEU A 59 12.29 17.74 0.78
C LEU A 59 11.21 16.68 0.56
N MET A 60 10.71 16.09 1.64
CA MET A 60 9.62 15.10 1.59
C MET A 60 8.37 15.70 0.94
N ILE A 61 7.93 16.88 1.37
CA ILE A 61 6.75 17.57 0.80
C ILE A 61 6.98 17.90 -0.67
N CYS A 62 8.10 18.53 -1.02
CA CYS A 62 8.39 18.91 -2.42
C CYS A 62 8.45 17.69 -3.32
N LYS A 63 9.14 16.62 -2.88
CA LYS A 63 9.20 15.35 -3.61
C LYS A 63 7.80 14.79 -3.85
N VAL A 64 6.97 14.68 -2.80
CA VAL A 64 5.64 14.06 -2.91
C VAL A 64 4.71 14.90 -3.80
N VAL A 65 4.67 16.21 -3.59
CA VAL A 65 3.81 17.10 -4.38
C VAL A 65 4.25 17.12 -5.83
N LEU A 66 5.55 17.26 -6.11
CA LEU A 66 6.05 17.31 -7.49
C LEU A 66 5.91 15.95 -8.19
N SER A 67 6.20 14.83 -7.53
CA SER A 67 5.98 13.51 -8.14
C SER A 67 4.50 13.21 -8.37
N GLY A 68 3.62 13.63 -7.44
CA GLY A 68 2.17 13.65 -7.57
C GLY A 68 1.69 14.34 -8.83
N LEU A 69 2.10 15.59 -9.00
CA LEU A 69 1.69 16.44 -10.12
C LEU A 69 2.27 16.00 -11.47
N LEU A 70 3.49 15.45 -11.47
CA LEU A 70 4.17 15.10 -12.72
C LEU A 70 3.83 13.70 -13.23
N PHE A 71 3.65 12.72 -12.33
CA PHE A 71 3.66 11.31 -12.74
C PHE A 71 2.61 10.42 -12.08
N SER A 72 2.16 10.68 -10.84
CA SER A 72 1.38 9.70 -10.07
C SER A 72 -0.08 10.08 -9.76
N GLY A 73 -0.51 11.31 -10.03
CA GLY A 73 -1.87 11.76 -9.76
C GLY A 73 -2.15 12.10 -8.29
N PHE A 74 -3.36 12.59 -8.03
CA PHE A 74 -3.77 13.17 -6.74
C PHE A 74 -3.91 12.13 -5.63
N SER A 75 -4.53 10.98 -5.90
CA SER A 75 -4.73 9.92 -4.89
C SER A 75 -3.41 9.33 -4.42
N ALA A 76 -2.50 8.99 -5.35
CA ALA A 76 -1.17 8.49 -5.00
C ALA A 76 -0.33 9.53 -4.22
N MET A 77 -0.52 10.82 -4.52
CA MET A 77 0.12 11.91 -3.77
C MET A 77 -0.35 11.92 -2.31
N LEU A 78 -1.65 11.73 -2.04
CA LEU A 78 -2.18 11.68 -0.68
C LEU A 78 -1.64 10.50 0.13
N TYR A 79 -1.59 9.30 -0.46
CA TYR A 79 -1.01 8.14 0.20
C TYR A 79 0.48 8.34 0.50
N SER A 80 1.24 8.80 -0.50
CA SER A 80 2.66 9.06 -0.33
C SER A 80 2.93 10.18 0.66
N LEU A 81 2.03 11.15 0.80
CA LEU A 81 2.15 12.23 1.79
C LEU A 81 1.90 11.69 3.19
N ALA A 82 0.82 10.94 3.40
CA ALA A 82 0.48 10.37 4.69
C ALA A 82 1.57 9.41 5.21
N GLY A 83 1.98 8.46 4.36
CA GLY A 83 3.10 7.58 4.63
C GLY A 83 4.41 8.35 4.82
N GLY A 84 4.66 9.35 3.97
CA GLY A 84 5.87 10.19 4.02
C GLY A 84 6.01 10.96 5.34
N VAL A 85 4.92 11.54 5.84
CA VAL A 85 4.89 12.26 7.12
C VAL A 85 5.14 11.31 8.27
N LEU A 86 4.42 10.19 8.35
CA LEU A 86 4.57 9.22 9.45
C LEU A 86 5.98 8.63 9.47
N SER A 87 6.50 8.23 8.30
CA SER A 87 7.86 7.76 8.09
C SER A 87 8.90 8.78 8.55
N LEU A 88 8.77 10.05 8.12
CA LEU A 88 9.71 11.10 8.47
C LEU A 88 9.74 11.37 9.98
N VAL A 89 8.58 11.44 10.64
CA VAL A 89 8.49 11.64 12.08
C VAL A 89 9.24 10.53 12.82
N VAL A 90 9.00 9.27 12.46
CA VAL A 90 9.66 8.12 13.09
C VAL A 90 11.16 8.13 12.83
N MET A 91 11.60 8.41 11.60
CA MET A 91 13.03 8.50 11.28
C MET A 91 13.71 9.62 12.09
N LEU A 92 13.11 10.81 12.17
CA LEU A 92 13.64 11.92 12.96
C LEU A 92 13.78 11.56 14.46
N ILE A 93 12.84 10.80 15.01
CA ILE A 93 12.93 10.32 16.39
C ILE A 93 14.05 9.29 16.52
N LEU A 94 14.09 8.27 15.66
CA LEU A 94 15.05 7.17 15.77
C LEU A 94 16.50 7.59 15.53
N VAL A 95 16.76 8.58 14.68
CA VAL A 95 18.11 9.16 14.49
C VAL A 95 18.68 9.74 15.80
N ARG A 96 17.84 10.10 16.77
CA ARG A 96 18.26 10.61 18.08
C ARG A 96 18.48 9.49 19.12
N VAL A 97 18.03 8.27 18.84
CA VAL A 97 18.16 7.13 19.76
C VAL A 97 19.57 6.54 19.65
N PRO A 98 20.31 6.40 20.76
CA PRO A 98 21.64 5.81 20.71
C PRO A 98 21.57 4.33 20.29
N LYS A 99 22.57 3.87 19.54
CA LYS A 99 22.77 2.48 19.08
C LYS A 99 21.90 2.01 17.90
N VAL A 100 20.91 2.78 17.45
CA VAL A 100 20.12 2.47 16.25
C VAL A 100 20.90 2.90 15.01
N GLY A 101 21.13 1.97 14.09
CA GLY A 101 21.87 2.22 12.85
C GLY A 101 20.97 2.74 11.72
N VAL A 102 21.61 3.18 10.63
CA VAL A 102 20.91 3.68 9.43
C VAL A 102 19.93 2.64 8.85
N ILE A 103 20.28 1.35 8.96
CA ILE A 103 19.46 0.24 8.49
C ILE A 103 18.18 0.12 9.33
N GLY A 104 18.30 0.15 10.66
CA GLY A 104 17.15 0.10 11.57
C GLY A 104 16.21 1.31 11.40
N VAL A 105 16.77 2.52 11.26
CA VAL A 105 15.99 3.73 10.97
C VAL A 105 15.21 3.60 9.66
N SER A 106 15.87 3.09 8.62
CA SER A 106 15.26 2.87 7.30
C SER A 106 14.15 1.81 7.34
N ALA A 107 14.35 0.69 8.04
CA ALA A 107 13.36 -0.37 8.19
C ALA A 107 12.09 0.14 8.92
N CYS A 108 12.25 0.80 10.06
CA CYS A 108 11.13 1.42 10.77
C CYS A 108 10.45 2.50 9.91
N GLY A 109 11.25 3.32 9.21
CA GLY A 109 10.76 4.32 8.28
C GLY A 109 9.88 3.72 7.17
N ALA A 110 10.30 2.62 6.57
CA ALA A 110 9.55 1.93 5.51
C ALA A 110 8.21 1.35 6.02
N ILE A 111 8.22 0.69 7.18
CA ILE A 111 7.00 0.12 7.78
C ILE A 111 6.02 1.22 8.16
N CYS A 112 6.50 2.29 8.80
CA CYS A 112 5.69 3.45 9.15
C CYS A 112 5.17 4.19 7.90
N HIS A 113 5.91 4.16 6.79
CA HIS A 113 5.43 4.68 5.52
C HIS A 113 4.20 3.90 5.05
N ASN A 114 4.28 2.58 5.07
CA ASN A 114 3.19 1.71 4.65
C ASN A 114 1.98 1.82 5.58
N ILE A 115 2.18 1.95 6.90
CA ILE A 115 1.12 2.23 7.87
C ILE A 115 0.38 3.53 7.52
N GLY A 116 1.12 4.61 7.23
CA GLY A 116 0.48 5.89 6.90
C GLY A 116 -0.28 5.85 5.57
N GLN A 117 0.26 5.14 4.57
CA GLN A 117 -0.41 4.93 3.29
C GLN A 117 -1.73 4.17 3.47
N ILE A 118 -1.70 3.01 4.13
CA ILE A 118 -2.88 2.15 4.28
C ILE A 118 -3.94 2.78 5.18
N ALA A 119 -3.53 3.56 6.20
CA ALA A 119 -4.47 4.27 7.06
C ALA A 119 -5.27 5.34 6.28
N VAL A 120 -4.61 6.12 5.43
CA VAL A 120 -5.31 7.11 4.59
C VAL A 120 -6.06 6.44 3.45
N ALA A 121 -5.54 5.35 2.88
CA ALA A 121 -6.30 4.56 1.90
C ALA A 121 -7.60 4.03 2.50
N SER A 122 -7.56 3.44 3.70
CA SER A 122 -8.75 2.96 4.40
C SER A 122 -9.72 4.09 4.77
N LEU A 123 -9.21 5.25 5.20
CA LEU A 123 -10.05 6.42 5.49
C LEU A 123 -10.73 6.99 4.23
N MET A 124 -10.01 7.06 3.11
CA MET A 124 -10.53 7.54 1.84
C MET A 124 -11.52 6.57 1.21
N LEU A 125 -11.26 5.27 1.34
CA LEU A 125 -12.11 4.21 0.81
C LEU A 125 -13.30 3.88 1.72
N GLY A 126 -13.24 4.22 3.01
CA GLY A 126 -14.25 3.85 4.01
C GLY A 126 -14.33 2.35 4.33
N VAL A 127 -13.57 1.51 3.63
CA VAL A 127 -13.52 0.06 3.84
C VAL A 127 -12.33 -0.32 4.73
N GLY A 128 -12.62 -1.06 5.80
CA GLY A 128 -11.59 -1.61 6.70
C GLY A 128 -10.79 -2.76 6.08
N ALA A 129 -11.35 -3.42 5.05
CA ALA A 129 -10.76 -4.56 4.36
C ALA A 129 -9.39 -4.25 3.74
N VAL A 130 -9.08 -2.99 3.43
CA VAL A 130 -7.75 -2.57 2.95
C VAL A 130 -6.65 -2.96 3.94
N TRP A 131 -6.94 -3.00 5.25
CA TRP A 131 -5.97 -3.44 6.26
C TRP A 131 -5.54 -4.90 6.13
N ALA A 132 -6.27 -5.74 5.39
CA ALA A 132 -5.83 -7.09 5.04
C ALA A 132 -4.53 -7.09 4.21
N TYR A 133 -4.24 -6.00 3.48
CA TYR A 133 -2.98 -5.81 2.76
C TYR A 133 -1.79 -5.49 3.68
N PHE A 134 -2.07 -5.05 4.91
CA PHE A 134 -1.05 -4.56 5.83
C PHE A 134 0.09 -5.56 6.06
N PRO A 135 -0.14 -6.85 6.28
CA PRO A 135 0.95 -7.78 6.57
C PRO A 135 1.90 -7.97 5.39
N ILE A 136 1.38 -8.01 4.16
CA ILE A 136 2.19 -8.04 2.93
C ILE A 136 3.04 -6.76 2.85
N LEU A 137 2.45 -5.61 3.17
CA LEU A 137 3.17 -4.34 3.22
C LEU A 137 4.22 -4.29 4.33
N VAL A 138 4.01 -4.92 5.48
CA VAL A 138 5.06 -4.96 6.51
C VAL A 138 6.21 -5.85 6.08
N VAL A 139 5.93 -7.02 5.49
CA VAL A 139 6.98 -7.89 4.94
C VAL A 139 7.78 -7.16 3.86
N SER A 140 7.12 -6.43 2.96
CA SER A 140 7.81 -5.64 1.94
C SER A 140 8.67 -4.52 2.55
N GLY A 141 8.17 -3.84 3.60
CA GLY A 141 8.93 -2.84 4.35
C GLY A 141 10.14 -3.42 5.08
N LEU A 142 10.02 -4.63 5.63
CA LEU A 142 11.11 -5.37 6.29
C LEU A 142 12.20 -5.84 5.32
N VAL A 143 11.87 -6.04 4.05
CA VAL A 143 12.85 -6.41 3.02
C VAL A 143 13.46 -5.15 2.39
N MET A 144 12.62 -4.25 1.89
CA MET A 144 13.07 -3.07 1.15
C MET A 144 13.71 -2.03 2.07
N GLY A 145 13.20 -1.86 3.29
CA GLY A 145 13.74 -0.90 4.26
C GLY A 145 15.22 -1.13 4.59
N PRO A 146 15.67 -2.35 4.93
CA PRO A 146 17.09 -2.65 5.07
C PRO A 146 17.90 -2.45 3.79
N VAL A 147 17.34 -2.81 2.62
CA VAL A 147 18.00 -2.60 1.32
C VAL A 147 18.27 -1.11 1.08
N THR A 148 17.26 -0.24 1.25
CA THR A 148 17.44 1.22 1.12
C THR A 148 18.41 1.76 2.17
N GLY A 149 18.40 1.20 3.38
CA GLY A 149 19.35 1.55 4.44
C GLY A 149 20.81 1.19 4.08
N LEU A 150 21.04 0.03 3.46
CA LEU A 150 22.35 -0.38 2.96
C LEU A 150 22.86 0.51 1.83
N VAL A 151 21.97 0.91 0.92
CA VAL A 151 22.29 1.86 -0.16
C VAL A 151 22.68 3.21 0.45
N ALA A 152 21.88 3.74 1.39
CA ALA A 152 22.19 4.99 2.07
C ALA A 152 23.54 4.93 2.81
N LYS A 153 23.80 3.84 3.54
CA LYS A 153 25.08 3.61 4.23
C LYS A 153 26.27 3.58 3.27
N SER A 154 26.11 2.96 2.10
CA SER A 154 27.14 2.92 1.07
C SER A 154 27.43 4.31 0.51
N VAL A 155 26.39 5.12 0.31
CA VAL A 155 26.51 6.53 -0.10
C VAL A 155 27.26 7.35 0.96
N PHE A 156 26.90 7.21 2.25
CA PHE A 156 27.61 7.89 3.34
C PHE A 156 29.10 7.55 3.37
N SER A 157 29.44 6.25 3.29
CA SER A 157 30.83 5.80 3.30
C SER A 157 31.62 6.30 2.09
N ALA A 158 30.99 6.37 0.91
CA ALA A 158 31.62 6.89 -0.30
C ALA A 158 31.90 8.40 -0.21
N LEU A 159 31.01 9.17 0.44
CA LEU A 159 31.16 10.61 0.62
C LEU A 159 32.23 10.97 1.67
N GLU A 160 32.29 10.21 2.76
CA GLU A 160 33.31 10.36 3.81
C GLU A 160 34.72 10.14 3.24
N LYS A 161 34.91 9.08 2.44
CA LYS A 161 36.18 8.80 1.75
C LYS A 161 36.64 9.92 0.82
N ARG A 162 35.73 10.75 0.31
CA ARG A 162 36.03 11.88 -0.59
C ARG A 162 36.32 13.19 0.15
N GLY A 163 36.41 13.17 1.48
CA GLY A 163 36.72 14.37 2.28
C GLY A 163 35.64 15.44 2.23
N THR A 164 34.40 15.06 1.87
CA THR A 164 33.27 15.98 1.98
C THR A 164 33.01 16.18 3.48
N GLU A 165 32.94 17.42 3.97
CA GLU A 165 32.46 17.69 5.33
C GLU A 165 30.98 17.31 5.42
N VAL A 166 30.75 16.04 5.68
CA VAL A 166 29.45 15.51 6.06
C VAL A 166 29.36 15.78 7.55
N HIS A 167 28.53 16.74 7.96
CA HIS A 167 28.28 17.02 9.38
C HIS A 167 27.39 15.88 9.94
N ILE A 168 27.97 14.69 10.06
CA ILE A 168 27.33 13.51 10.63
C ILE A 168 27.38 13.68 12.13
N ASN A 169 26.23 13.60 12.80
CA ASN A 169 26.21 13.55 14.26
C ASN A 169 27.05 12.34 14.72
N PRO A 170 28.13 12.51 15.49
CA PRO A 170 29.08 11.44 15.81
C PRO A 170 28.45 10.29 16.62
N LYS A 171 27.27 10.49 17.22
CA LYS A 171 26.50 9.40 17.86
C LYS A 171 25.87 8.42 16.88
N THR A 172 25.74 8.80 15.61
CA THR A 172 25.10 8.03 14.54
C THR A 172 25.92 6.82 14.09
N PHE A 173 27.23 6.78 14.35
CA PHE A 173 28.10 5.68 13.93
C PHE A 173 28.49 4.70 15.04
N SER A 174 27.99 4.88 16.27
CA SER A 174 28.00 3.84 17.31
C SER A 174 26.87 2.84 17.03
N GLU A 175 26.89 2.26 15.84
CA GLU A 175 25.86 1.31 15.40
C GLU A 175 26.09 -0.03 16.09
N SER A 176 25.10 -0.49 16.84
CA SER A 176 25.08 -1.88 17.29
C SER A 176 24.31 -2.70 16.26
N LYS A 177 25.00 -3.58 15.53
CA LYS A 177 24.34 -4.56 14.64
C LYS A 177 23.25 -5.34 15.36
N VAL A 178 23.43 -5.56 16.67
CA VAL A 178 22.47 -6.28 17.53
C VAL A 178 21.17 -5.48 17.71
N ALA A 179 21.23 -4.15 17.81
CA ALA A 179 20.04 -3.32 17.97
C ALA A 179 19.18 -3.32 16.70
N ASP A 180 19.81 -3.18 15.53
CA ASP A 180 19.11 -3.25 14.25
C ASP A 180 18.47 -4.63 14.03
N ILE A 181 19.19 -5.71 14.34
CA ILE A 181 18.67 -7.09 14.25
C ILE A 181 17.50 -7.29 15.22
N LEU A 182 17.60 -6.82 16.47
CA LEU A 182 16.51 -6.93 17.45
C LEU A 182 15.27 -6.17 17.00
N ILE A 183 15.42 -4.97 16.44
CA ILE A 183 14.29 -4.19 15.90
C ILE A 183 13.62 -4.98 14.77
N ILE A 184 14.40 -5.52 13.83
CA ILE A 184 13.86 -6.31 12.72
C ILE A 184 13.14 -7.56 13.25
N ILE A 185 13.73 -8.31 14.19
CA ILE A 185 13.11 -9.50 14.78
C ILE A 185 11.80 -9.15 15.50
N VAL A 186 11.80 -8.11 16.32
CA VAL A 186 10.60 -7.65 17.03
C VAL A 186 9.51 -7.26 16.03
N MET A 187 9.87 -6.56 14.95
CA MET A 187 8.89 -6.16 13.93
C MET A 187 8.36 -7.36 13.14
N VAL A 188 9.20 -8.31 12.73
CA VAL A 188 8.76 -9.57 12.11
C VAL A 188 7.80 -10.33 13.04
N ALA A 189 8.11 -10.41 14.34
CA ALA A 189 7.26 -11.08 15.31
C ALA A 189 5.90 -10.38 15.46
N VAL A 190 5.89 -9.04 15.59
CA VAL A 190 4.65 -8.25 15.65
C VAL A 190 3.82 -8.44 14.38
N SER A 191 4.44 -8.41 13.20
CA SER A 191 3.76 -8.67 11.93
C SER A 191 3.19 -10.08 11.82
N GLY A 192 3.94 -11.09 12.29
CA GLY A 192 3.49 -12.48 12.32
C GLY A 192 2.29 -12.68 13.25
N VAL A 193 2.28 -12.02 14.42
CA VAL A 193 1.14 -12.03 15.33
C VAL A 193 -0.07 -11.35 14.66
N VAL A 194 0.11 -10.18 14.06
CA VAL A 194 -0.97 -9.48 13.32
C VAL A 194 -1.52 -10.37 12.20
N TRP A 195 -0.65 -10.99 11.39
CA TRP A 195 -1.06 -11.93 10.34
C TRP A 195 -1.85 -13.10 10.90
N LEU A 196 -1.38 -13.76 11.96
CA LEU A 196 -2.07 -14.90 12.56
C LEU A 196 -3.42 -14.52 13.15
N THR A 197 -3.54 -13.33 13.75
CA THR A 197 -4.82 -12.83 14.29
C THR A 197 -5.81 -12.44 13.19
N MET A 198 -5.33 -12.02 12.01
CA MET A 198 -6.19 -11.71 10.85
C MET A 198 -6.48 -12.94 10.00
N SER A 199 -5.55 -13.89 9.91
CA SER A 199 -5.60 -15.11 9.09
C SER A 199 -6.32 -16.27 9.78
N SER A 200 -6.65 -16.18 11.08
CA SER A 200 -7.40 -17.23 11.79
C SER A 200 -8.85 -17.38 11.33
N ASN A 201 -9.31 -16.56 10.38
CA ASN A 201 -10.59 -16.67 9.72
C ASN A 201 -10.38 -17.07 8.23
N GLY A 202 -10.20 -18.37 7.96
CA GLY A 202 -10.43 -18.94 6.63
C GLY A 202 -9.53 -20.11 6.22
N LEU A 203 -10.14 -21.28 5.91
CA LEU A 203 -10.18 -21.93 4.58
C LEU A 203 -10.38 -23.48 4.63
N ASP A 204 -11.48 -23.98 4.07
CA ASP A 204 -11.68 -25.40 3.71
C ASP A 204 -12.59 -25.52 2.45
N PHE A 205 -11.96 -25.51 1.27
CA PHE A 205 -12.61 -25.38 -0.05
C PHE A 205 -13.42 -26.61 -0.51
N ASN A 206 -13.14 -27.81 0.00
CA ASN A 206 -13.86 -29.01 -0.45
C ASN A 206 -15.32 -29.04 0.05
N LYS A 207 -15.63 -28.35 1.16
CA LYS A 207 -16.99 -28.27 1.70
C LYS A 207 -17.85 -27.17 1.10
N ALA A 208 -17.27 -26.29 0.28
CA ALA A 208 -17.97 -25.18 -0.35
C ALA A 208 -18.63 -25.59 -1.67
N HIS A 209 -17.90 -26.36 -2.48
CA HIS A 209 -18.37 -26.84 -3.78
C HIS A 209 -19.47 -27.91 -3.62
N ASP A 210 -19.32 -28.85 -2.69
CA ASP A 210 -20.27 -29.98 -2.49
C ASP A 210 -21.65 -29.55 -1.97
N ALA A 211 -21.76 -28.39 -1.30
CA ALA A 211 -23.01 -27.89 -0.73
C ALA A 211 -23.95 -27.27 -1.80
N VAL A 212 -23.38 -26.73 -2.89
CA VAL A 212 -24.12 -25.97 -3.92
C VAL A 212 -24.78 -26.91 -4.94
N THR A 213 -24.21 -28.08 -5.23
CA THR A 213 -24.80 -29.10 -6.10
C THR A 213 -26.04 -29.80 -5.53
N SER A 214 -26.44 -29.47 -4.29
CA SER A 214 -27.55 -30.13 -3.57
C SER A 214 -28.85 -29.31 -3.51
N GLY A 215 -28.94 -28.16 -4.19
CA GLY A 215 -30.19 -27.40 -4.33
C GLY A 215 -30.55 -26.47 -3.16
N ASN A 216 -29.56 -25.90 -2.47
CA ASN A 216 -29.76 -24.85 -1.47
C ASN A 216 -29.20 -23.50 -1.95
N GLU A 217 -29.66 -22.42 -1.29
CA GLU A 217 -29.21 -21.03 -1.46
C GLU A 217 -27.68 -20.90 -1.66
N ALA A 218 -27.27 -19.94 -2.48
CA ALA A 218 -25.86 -19.70 -2.78
C ALA A 218 -25.07 -19.48 -1.50
N LYS A 219 -24.03 -20.29 -1.27
CA LYS A 219 -23.22 -20.24 -0.04
C LYS A 219 -22.34 -18.98 0.05
N TYR A 220 -21.99 -18.41 -1.10
CA TYR A 220 -21.13 -17.23 -1.22
C TYR A 220 -21.72 -16.23 -2.20
N TYR A 221 -21.58 -14.96 -1.84
CA TYR A 221 -22.00 -13.81 -2.63
C TYR A 221 -20.79 -12.92 -2.91
N LEU A 222 -20.79 -12.30 -4.08
CA LEU A 222 -19.93 -11.16 -4.38
C LEU A 222 -20.65 -9.90 -3.90
N GLU A 223 -20.20 -9.36 -2.77
CA GLU A 223 -20.61 -8.06 -2.27
C GLU A 223 -19.95 -6.97 -3.12
N VAL A 224 -20.80 -6.16 -3.73
CA VAL A 224 -20.42 -5.04 -4.58
C VAL A 224 -20.73 -3.75 -3.83
N VAL A 225 -19.67 -3.08 -3.38
CA VAL A 225 -19.78 -1.88 -2.55
C VAL A 225 -19.38 -0.66 -3.37
N GLU A 226 -20.27 0.34 -3.44
CA GLU A 226 -19.97 1.66 -3.99
C GLU A 226 -20.11 2.71 -2.89
N ASN A 227 -19.05 3.48 -2.65
CA ASN A 227 -19.08 4.58 -1.68
C ASN A 227 -19.62 4.16 -0.27
N ASN A 228 -19.24 2.95 0.18
CA ASN A 228 -19.64 2.33 1.45
C ASN A 228 -21.11 1.90 1.57
N GLU A 229 -21.85 1.89 0.47
CA GLU A 229 -23.17 1.28 0.41
C GLU A 229 -23.07 -0.02 -0.39
N VAL A 230 -23.58 -1.12 0.18
CA VAL A 230 -23.72 -2.37 -0.56
C VAL A 230 -24.77 -2.12 -1.64
N LEU A 231 -24.33 -2.16 -2.89
CA LEU A 231 -25.21 -1.98 -4.05
C LEU A 231 -25.85 -3.30 -4.46
N TYR A 232 -25.04 -4.36 -4.49
CA TYR A 232 -25.45 -5.68 -4.95
C TYR A 232 -24.70 -6.75 -4.17
N GLU A 233 -25.34 -7.90 -4.00
CA GLU A 233 -24.76 -9.15 -3.56
C GLU A 233 -25.11 -10.19 -4.62
N ILE A 234 -24.15 -10.43 -5.52
CA ILE A 234 -24.37 -11.29 -6.68
C ILE A 234 -23.95 -12.71 -6.30
N PRO A 235 -24.79 -13.74 -6.49
CA PRO A 235 -24.38 -15.10 -6.22
C PRO A 235 -23.10 -15.44 -6.96
N MET A 236 -22.09 -16.03 -6.30
CA MET A 236 -20.85 -16.47 -6.97
C MET A 236 -21.06 -17.61 -7.99
N THR A 237 -22.30 -18.05 -8.17
CA THR A 237 -22.75 -19.03 -9.16
C THR A 237 -23.40 -18.38 -10.39
N ASP A 238 -23.70 -17.07 -10.33
CA ASP A 238 -24.20 -16.32 -11.47
C ASP A 238 -23.00 -15.84 -12.29
N TYR A 239 -22.58 -16.68 -13.24
CA TYR A 239 -21.43 -16.38 -14.09
C TYR A 239 -21.79 -15.35 -15.15
N GLY A 240 -20.97 -14.32 -15.29
CA GLY A 240 -21.22 -13.25 -16.25
C GLY A 240 -20.30 -12.06 -16.08
N THR A 241 -20.46 -11.11 -17.00
CA THR A 241 -19.80 -9.80 -16.93
C THR A 241 -20.81 -8.77 -16.46
N TYR A 242 -20.40 -7.92 -15.53
CA TYR A 242 -21.23 -6.88 -14.93
C TYR A 242 -20.52 -5.54 -15.07
N THR A 243 -21.27 -4.49 -15.38
CA THR A 243 -20.73 -3.13 -15.55
C THR A 243 -21.45 -2.14 -14.66
N ILE A 244 -20.68 -1.45 -13.83
CA ILE A 244 -21.16 -0.41 -12.92
C ILE A 244 -20.65 0.93 -13.39
N LYS A 245 -21.61 1.84 -13.55
CA LYS A 245 -21.36 3.27 -13.73
C LYS A 245 -21.57 3.93 -12.39
N ASN A 246 -20.49 4.48 -11.85
CA ASN A 246 -20.49 5.05 -10.53
C ASN A 246 -21.42 6.27 -10.46
N LYS A 247 -22.22 6.38 -9.39
CA LYS A 247 -23.20 7.48 -9.25
C LYS A 247 -22.55 8.79 -8.81
N TYR A 248 -21.42 8.72 -8.13
CA TYR A 248 -20.71 9.85 -7.50
C TYR A 248 -19.51 10.35 -8.32
N THR A 249 -19.01 9.52 -9.22
CA THR A 249 -17.87 9.81 -10.09
C THR A 249 -18.28 9.48 -11.53
N ASN A 250 -17.62 10.07 -12.54
CA ASN A 250 -17.79 9.62 -13.93
C ASN A 250 -17.06 8.27 -14.20
N GLY A 251 -16.91 7.45 -13.16
CA GLY A 251 -16.20 6.18 -13.16
C GLY A 251 -17.06 5.06 -13.74
N GLU A 252 -16.43 4.16 -14.48
CA GLU A 252 -17.03 2.96 -15.05
C GLU A 252 -16.09 1.77 -14.82
N ASN A 253 -16.66 0.69 -14.32
CA ASN A 253 -15.98 -0.54 -13.96
C ASN A 253 -16.74 -1.73 -14.53
N SER A 254 -16.01 -2.66 -15.15
CA SER A 254 -16.54 -3.96 -15.56
C SER A 254 -15.81 -5.05 -14.81
N PHE A 255 -16.56 -6.00 -14.24
CA PHE A 255 -16.03 -7.15 -13.53
C PHE A 255 -16.72 -8.43 -14.00
N VAL A 256 -16.03 -9.55 -13.85
CA VAL A 256 -16.44 -10.86 -14.33
C VAL A 256 -16.52 -11.82 -13.15
N ILE A 257 -17.57 -12.63 -13.11
CA ILE A 257 -17.71 -13.79 -12.23
C ILE A 257 -17.66 -15.03 -13.13
N ASP A 258 -16.72 -15.93 -12.87
CA ASP A 258 -16.54 -17.18 -13.60
C ASP A 258 -16.17 -18.35 -12.65
N GLU A 259 -15.85 -19.52 -13.21
CA GLU A 259 -15.47 -20.71 -12.44
C GLU A 259 -14.23 -20.50 -11.55
N SER A 260 -13.36 -19.54 -11.88
CA SER A 260 -12.16 -19.20 -11.10
C SER A 260 -12.41 -18.22 -9.96
N GLY A 261 -13.56 -17.53 -9.97
CA GLY A 261 -13.94 -16.51 -8.99
C GLY A 261 -14.37 -15.20 -9.66
N ALA A 262 -14.27 -14.09 -8.94
CA ALA A 262 -14.60 -12.75 -9.46
C ALA A 262 -13.33 -11.91 -9.70
N HIS A 263 -13.26 -11.15 -10.79
CA HIS A 263 -12.13 -10.25 -11.05
C HIS A 263 -12.58 -8.99 -11.81
N MET A 264 -11.80 -7.92 -11.70
CA MET A 264 -12.05 -6.71 -12.48
C MET A 264 -11.52 -6.88 -13.90
N GLU A 265 -12.39 -6.80 -14.90
CA GLU A 265 -12.03 -6.89 -16.32
C GLU A 265 -11.58 -5.52 -16.86
N SER A 266 -12.27 -4.45 -16.48
CA SER A 266 -11.94 -3.11 -16.96
C SER A 266 -12.29 -2.01 -15.97
N ALA A 267 -11.55 -0.91 -16.06
CA ALA A 267 -11.84 0.33 -15.34
C ALA A 267 -11.42 1.53 -16.21
N ASN A 268 -12.24 2.58 -16.23
CA ASN A 268 -11.94 3.81 -16.96
C ASN A 268 -11.00 4.78 -16.19
N CYS A 269 -10.40 4.32 -15.09
CA CYS A 269 -9.50 5.11 -14.26
C CYS A 269 -8.04 5.11 -14.79
N PRO A 270 -7.22 6.12 -14.43
CA PRO A 270 -5.84 6.24 -14.95
C PRO A 270 -4.92 5.10 -14.54
N ASP A 271 -5.06 4.62 -13.29
CA ASP A 271 -4.09 3.71 -12.68
C ASP A 271 -4.38 2.23 -13.00
N LYS A 272 -5.63 1.88 -13.31
CA LYS A 272 -6.12 0.52 -13.64
C LYS A 272 -5.65 -0.60 -12.70
N VAL A 273 -5.34 -0.27 -11.46
CA VAL A 273 -4.74 -1.20 -10.49
C VAL A 273 -5.63 -2.41 -10.26
N CYS A 274 -6.94 -2.20 -10.06
CA CYS A 274 -7.92 -3.26 -9.83
C CYS A 274 -7.96 -4.32 -10.95
N VAL A 275 -7.70 -3.94 -12.20
CA VAL A 275 -7.66 -4.87 -13.35
C VAL A 275 -6.47 -5.84 -13.27
N HIS A 276 -5.46 -5.50 -12.47
CA HIS A 276 -4.25 -6.28 -12.27
C HIS A 276 -4.17 -6.94 -10.89
N GLU A 277 -5.21 -6.82 -10.05
CA GLU A 277 -5.26 -7.41 -8.71
C GLU A 277 -5.56 -8.92 -8.71
N GLY A 278 -6.01 -9.47 -9.86
CA GLY A 278 -6.30 -10.88 -10.03
C GLY A 278 -7.73 -11.26 -9.62
N THR A 279 -7.96 -12.56 -9.44
CA THR A 279 -9.27 -13.13 -9.14
C THR A 279 -9.43 -13.35 -7.64
N ILE A 280 -10.58 -12.93 -7.09
CA ILE A 280 -11.02 -13.18 -5.72
C ILE A 280 -12.03 -14.32 -5.69
N ALA A 281 -11.85 -15.22 -4.75
CA ALA A 281 -12.63 -16.43 -4.56
C ALA A 281 -13.11 -16.54 -3.11
N PRO A 282 -14.06 -17.45 -2.80
CA PRO A 282 -14.52 -17.70 -1.43
C PRO A 282 -13.38 -17.93 -0.45
N GLY A 283 -13.31 -17.11 0.61
CA GLY A 283 -12.25 -17.18 1.61
C GLY A 283 -11.03 -16.30 1.32
N ASP A 284 -10.99 -15.64 0.16
CA ASP A 284 -10.11 -14.50 -0.03
C ASP A 284 -10.61 -13.33 0.79
N ILE A 285 -9.73 -12.82 1.65
CA ILE A 285 -10.02 -11.74 2.60
C ILE A 285 -9.73 -10.37 1.97
N ILE A 286 -9.02 -10.37 0.83
CA ILE A 286 -8.56 -9.18 0.14
C ILE A 286 -9.58 -8.85 -0.95
N PRO A 287 -10.30 -7.73 -0.87
CA PRO A 287 -11.21 -7.32 -1.93
C PRO A 287 -10.43 -6.80 -3.14
N VAL A 288 -11.06 -6.84 -4.32
CA VAL A 288 -10.60 -6.11 -5.51
C VAL A 288 -11.21 -4.72 -5.46
N THR A 289 -10.38 -3.68 -5.34
CA THR A 289 -10.86 -2.31 -5.10
C THR A 289 -10.41 -1.35 -6.19
N CYS A 290 -11.37 -0.82 -6.93
CA CYS A 290 -11.14 0.29 -7.85
C CYS A 290 -11.28 1.63 -7.12
N LEU A 291 -10.19 2.00 -6.44
CA LEU A 291 -10.14 3.22 -5.65
C LEU A 291 -10.58 4.51 -6.38
N PRO A 292 -10.10 4.84 -7.60
CA PRO A 292 -10.52 6.08 -8.26
C PRO A 292 -12.02 6.17 -8.55
N ASN A 293 -12.68 5.02 -8.70
CA ASN A 293 -14.10 4.90 -8.96
C ASN A 293 -14.88 4.41 -7.73
N LEU A 294 -14.28 4.47 -6.52
CA LEU A 294 -14.92 4.15 -5.23
C LEU A 294 -15.71 2.83 -5.21
N LEU A 295 -15.24 1.83 -5.96
CA LEU A 295 -15.90 0.53 -6.10
C LEU A 295 -15.04 -0.56 -5.47
N SER A 296 -15.65 -1.44 -4.69
CA SER A 296 -15.00 -2.61 -4.09
C SER A 296 -15.81 -3.87 -4.33
N LEU A 297 -15.11 -4.96 -4.66
CA LEU A 297 -15.67 -6.29 -4.82
C LEU A 297 -15.11 -7.18 -3.71
N GLN A 298 -15.97 -7.82 -2.93
CA GLN A 298 -15.57 -8.71 -1.84
C GLN A 298 -16.41 -9.98 -1.87
N VAL A 299 -15.79 -11.14 -1.66
CA VAL A 299 -16.54 -12.39 -1.52
C VAL A 299 -16.93 -12.57 -0.05
N ILE A 300 -18.22 -12.70 0.21
CA ILE A 300 -18.79 -12.88 1.55
C ILE A 300 -19.54 -14.22 1.65
N GLU A 301 -19.63 -14.76 2.86
CA GLU A 301 -20.50 -15.91 3.15
C GLU A 301 -21.95 -15.46 3.26
N ALA A 302 -22.90 -16.33 2.90
CA ALA A 302 -24.33 -16.05 3.01
C ALA A 302 -24.76 -15.62 4.43
N SER A 303 -24.09 -16.12 5.47
CA SER A 303 -24.35 -15.73 6.86
C SER A 303 -23.83 -14.35 7.25
N ALA A 304 -23.03 -13.71 6.40
CA ALA A 304 -22.51 -12.36 6.61
C ALA A 304 -23.37 -11.28 5.91
N VAL A 305 -24.34 -11.69 5.09
CA VAL A 305 -25.34 -10.80 4.49
C VAL A 305 -26.20 -10.21 5.61
N PRO A 306 -26.39 -8.88 5.68
CA PRO A 306 -27.26 -8.26 6.67
C PRO A 306 -28.71 -8.78 6.56
N ASP A 307 -29.35 -9.11 7.68
CA ASP A 307 -30.73 -9.63 7.71
C ASP A 307 -31.76 -8.63 7.11
N ASP A 308 -31.41 -7.34 7.04
CA ASP A 308 -32.21 -6.26 6.45
C ASP A 308 -31.93 -6.01 4.96
N PHE A 309 -30.98 -6.74 4.36
CA PHE A 309 -30.64 -6.62 2.95
C PHE A 309 -31.47 -7.59 2.10
N ASP A 310 -32.42 -7.03 1.34
CA ASP A 310 -33.35 -7.84 0.52
C ASP A 310 -32.68 -8.32 -0.77
N LEU A 311 -32.14 -9.54 -0.74
CA LEU A 311 -31.57 -10.23 -1.89
C LEU A 311 -32.56 -10.38 -3.07
N ALA A 312 -33.87 -10.43 -2.81
CA ALA A 312 -34.89 -10.65 -3.84
C ALA A 312 -35.26 -9.37 -4.61
N ASP A 313 -34.96 -8.19 -4.05
CA ASP A 313 -35.22 -6.89 -4.69
C ASP A 313 -33.99 -6.38 -5.47
N GLN A 314 -32.92 -7.17 -5.52
CA GLN A 314 -31.73 -6.82 -6.29
C GLN A 314 -31.91 -7.08 -7.79
N ASN A 315 -31.98 -6.02 -8.58
CA ASN A 315 -31.96 -6.12 -10.03
C ASN A 315 -30.53 -6.02 -10.59
N TYR A 316 -29.63 -6.92 -10.17
CA TYR A 316 -28.27 -6.98 -10.72
C TYR A 316 -28.25 -7.42 -12.20
N GLU A 317 -29.32 -8.02 -12.71
CA GLU A 317 -29.51 -8.26 -14.15
C GLU A 317 -29.46 -6.95 -14.97
N ALA A 318 -29.83 -5.81 -14.39
CA ALA A 318 -29.76 -4.51 -15.06
C ALA A 318 -28.32 -4.04 -15.34
N ILE A 319 -27.33 -4.56 -14.60
CA ILE A 319 -25.92 -4.25 -14.78
C ILE A 319 -25.15 -5.38 -15.47
N ARG A 320 -25.79 -6.52 -15.72
CA ARG A 320 -25.21 -7.62 -16.48
C ARG A 320 -25.06 -7.21 -17.94
N ALA A 321 -23.86 -7.38 -18.49
CA ALA A 321 -23.63 -7.19 -19.91
C ALA A 321 -24.35 -8.32 -20.67
N SER A 322 -25.16 -7.92 -21.66
CA SER A 322 -25.90 -8.81 -22.57
C SER A 322 -25.00 -9.57 -23.52
#